data_AF-A0A3M8K563-F1
#
_entry.id   AF-A0A3M8K563-F1
#
_cell.length_a   1.000
_cell.length_b   1.000
_cell.length_c   1.000
_cell.angle_alpha   90.00
_cell.angle_beta   90.00
_cell.angle_gamma   90.00
#
_symmetry.space_group_name_H-M   'P 1'
#
loop_
_entity.id
_entity.type
_entity.pdbx_description
1 polymer ?
#
loop_
_entity_poly.entity_id
_entity_poly.type
_entity_poly.pdbx_seq_one_letter_code
_entity_poly.pdbx_strand_id
1 'polypeptide(L)'
;MSVFSAVGLSLSLLGCSTATEEENEASACESYDALVLALSDASAAVDSSSTIGEISDARESVADAYADFNEALEEVGADRSAALEDAWDDLEGSFNSVDDEQTIPQAVETVTPAIENVQNAQEDMSEALSCGDAEA
;
A
#
# COMPACT_ATOMS: atom_id res chain seq x y z
N MET A 1 34.87 -17.52 27.67
CA MET A 1 33.49 -17.01 27.71
C MET A 1 32.73 -17.65 26.57
N SER A 2 31.84 -18.58 26.87
CA SER A 2 30.86 -19.10 25.92
C SER A 2 29.49 -18.84 26.51
N VAL A 3 28.58 -18.14 25.80
CA VAL A 3 27.16 -18.53 25.71
C VAL A 3 26.47 -17.85 24.49
N PHE A 4 26.08 -18.68 23.50
CA PHE A 4 24.80 -18.75 22.74
C PHE A 4 24.16 -17.47 22.13
N SER A 5 24.05 -17.38 20.79
CA SER A 5 22.86 -17.76 19.95
C SER A 5 21.93 -16.58 19.70
N ALA A 6 21.26 -16.40 18.56
CA ALA A 6 21.22 -17.05 17.26
C ALA A 6 20.60 -16.02 16.30
N VAL A 7 21.28 -15.64 15.22
CA VAL A 7 20.60 -15.02 14.07
C VAL A 7 20.10 -16.17 13.21
N GLY A 8 18.95 -16.71 13.62
CA GLY A 8 18.21 -17.68 12.83
C GLY A 8 17.43 -16.94 11.75
N LEU A 9 18.12 -16.52 10.68
CA LEU A 9 17.45 -16.14 9.44
C LEU A 9 16.97 -17.43 8.78
N SER A 10 15.82 -17.90 9.27
CA SER A 10 15.14 -19.08 8.75
C SER A 10 14.52 -18.67 7.42
N LEU A 11 15.30 -18.79 6.33
CA LEU A 11 14.80 -18.83 4.96
C LEU A 11 14.01 -20.14 4.80
N SER A 12 12.80 -20.12 5.36
CA SER A 12 11.82 -21.19 5.23
C SER A 12 10.87 -20.82 4.12
N LEU A 13 11.00 -21.59 3.03
CA LEU A 13 9.93 -21.98 2.12
C LEU A 13 9.47 -20.96 1.07
N LEU A 14 9.82 -21.30 -0.17
CA LEU A 14 9.00 -21.17 -1.37
C LEU A 14 7.49 -21.31 -1.04
N GLY A 15 6.83 -20.18 -0.88
CA GLY A 15 5.41 -20.00 -1.07
C GLY A 15 5.26 -18.72 -1.87
N CYS A 16 4.33 -18.65 -2.82
CA CYS A 16 3.92 -17.37 -3.38
C CYS A 16 3.26 -16.57 -2.24
N SER A 17 4.05 -15.92 -1.40
CA SER A 17 3.56 -14.89 -0.50
C SER A 17 3.38 -13.65 -1.35
N THR A 18 2.13 -13.27 -1.57
CA THR A 18 1.80 -11.89 -1.93
C THR A 18 2.42 -10.99 -0.87
N ALA A 19 3.01 -9.87 -1.31
CA ALA A 19 3.57 -8.88 -0.42
C ALA A 19 2.47 -8.35 0.55
N THR A 20 2.89 -7.99 1.76
CA THR A 20 2.00 -7.43 2.78
C THR A 20 1.71 -5.96 2.52
N GLU A 21 0.66 -5.42 3.15
CA GLU A 21 0.30 -4.00 3.02
C GLU A 21 1.48 -3.07 3.36
N GLU A 22 2.21 -3.36 4.45
CA GLU A 22 3.40 -2.59 4.86
C GLU A 22 4.54 -2.69 3.82
N GLU A 23 4.70 -3.84 3.17
CA GLU A 23 5.69 -4.04 2.10
C GLU A 23 5.29 -3.29 0.82
N ASN A 24 4.00 -3.27 0.46
CA ASN A 24 3.48 -2.56 -0.71
C ASN A 24 3.56 -1.03 -0.53
N GLU A 25 3.21 -0.51 0.66
CA GLU A 25 3.42 0.89 1.00
C GLU A 25 4.90 1.30 0.94
N ALA A 26 5.78 0.48 1.50
CA ALA A 26 7.22 0.72 1.45
C ALA A 26 7.74 0.71 0.01
N SER A 27 7.26 -0.22 -0.82
CA SER A 27 7.60 -0.31 -2.24
C SER A 27 7.12 0.91 -3.04
N ALA A 28 5.92 1.41 -2.76
CA ALA A 28 5.38 2.64 -3.37
C ALA A 28 6.22 3.87 -2.99
N CYS A 29 6.62 3.99 -1.72
CA CYS A 29 7.51 5.06 -1.27
C CYS A 29 8.91 4.98 -1.91
N GLU A 30 9.51 3.78 -1.97
CA GLU A 30 10.81 3.56 -2.62
C GLU A 30 10.76 3.89 -4.12
N SER A 31 9.70 3.48 -4.81
CA SER A 31 9.50 3.76 -6.24
C SER A 31 9.26 5.25 -6.50
N TYR A 32 8.59 5.95 -5.58
CA TYR A 32 8.45 7.41 -5.63
C TYR A 32 9.80 8.12 -5.49
N ASP A 33 10.63 7.72 -4.52
CA ASP A 33 11.98 8.25 -4.36
C ASP A 33 12.84 8.00 -5.61
N ALA A 34 12.72 6.82 -6.23
CA ALA A 34 13.39 6.49 -7.48
C ALA A 34 12.93 7.40 -8.65
N LEU A 35 11.63 7.67 -8.75
CA LEU A 35 11.08 8.61 -9.74
C LEU A 35 11.59 10.04 -9.51
N VAL A 36 11.63 10.51 -8.26
CA VAL A 36 12.17 11.83 -7.90
C VAL A 36 13.65 11.94 -8.30
N LEU A 37 14.44 10.90 -8.03
CA LEU A 37 15.85 10.83 -8.44
C LEU A 37 15.99 10.82 -9.97
N ALA A 38 15.20 10.02 -10.68
CA ALA A 38 15.22 9.96 -12.14
C ALA A 38 14.88 11.32 -12.77
N LEU A 39 13.91 12.05 -12.22
CA LEU A 39 13.57 13.41 -12.65
C LEU A 39 14.71 14.40 -12.37
N SER A 40 15.36 14.31 -11.20
CA SER A 40 16.52 15.12 -10.86
C SER A 40 17.69 14.85 -11.82
N ASP A 41 18.03 13.59 -12.06
CA ASP A 41 19.11 13.19 -12.95
C ASP A 41 18.83 13.59 -14.40
N ALA A 42 17.60 13.41 -14.88
CA ALA A 42 17.18 13.88 -16.20
C ALA A 42 17.32 15.41 -16.31
N SER A 43 16.95 16.16 -15.27
CA SER A 43 17.11 17.62 -15.24
C SER A 43 18.58 18.07 -15.28
N ALA A 44 19.49 17.27 -14.72
CA ALA A 44 20.93 17.53 -14.74
C ALA A 44 21.59 17.08 -16.06
N ALA A 45 21.05 16.04 -16.70
CA ALA A 45 21.59 15.45 -17.92
C ALA A 45 21.11 16.13 -19.21
N VAL A 46 19.97 16.82 -19.18
CA VAL A 46 19.37 17.50 -20.34
C VAL A 46 19.71 18.99 -20.32
N ASP A 47 20.71 19.38 -21.11
CA ASP A 47 21.05 20.77 -21.37
C ASP A 47 21.34 21.03 -22.87
N SER A 48 21.67 22.29 -23.22
CA SER A 48 21.90 22.71 -24.61
C SER A 48 23.10 22.03 -25.31
N SER A 49 23.94 21.34 -24.56
CA SER A 49 25.10 20.58 -25.03
C SER A 49 24.83 19.08 -25.14
N SER A 50 23.71 18.58 -24.61
CA SER A 50 23.32 17.17 -24.67
C SER A 50 22.94 16.75 -26.08
N THR A 51 23.26 15.51 -26.42
CA THR A 51 22.84 14.86 -27.65
C THR A 51 21.40 14.37 -27.54
N ILE A 52 20.76 14.13 -28.69
CA ILE A 52 19.42 13.53 -28.74
C ILE A 52 19.41 12.13 -28.11
N GLY A 53 20.53 11.40 -28.16
CA GLY A 53 20.65 10.09 -27.50
C GLY A 53 20.56 10.22 -25.99
N GLU A 54 21.35 11.11 -25.38
CA GLU A 54 21.34 11.35 -23.93
C GLU A 54 19.99 11.84 -23.43
N ILE A 55 19.30 12.68 -24.23
CA ILE A 55 17.92 13.12 -23.92
C ILE A 55 16.94 11.94 -24.01
N SER A 56 17.12 11.02 -24.96
CA SER A 56 16.29 9.82 -25.09
C SER A 56 16.48 8.88 -23.91
N ASP A 57 17.72 8.65 -23.50
CA ASP A 57 18.06 7.78 -22.36
C ASP A 57 17.50 8.35 -21.05
N ALA A 58 17.61 9.67 -20.84
CA ALA A 58 17.01 10.34 -19.68
C ALA A 58 15.48 10.24 -19.68
N ARG A 59 14.85 10.34 -20.86
CA ARG A 59 13.40 10.16 -21.01
C ARG A 59 12.97 8.71 -20.70
N GLU A 60 13.71 7.72 -21.17
CA GLU A 60 13.42 6.31 -20.89
C GLU A 60 13.55 6.01 -19.39
N SER A 61 14.62 6.48 -18.75
CA SER A 61 14.82 6.34 -17.29
C SER A 61 13.65 6.91 -16.46
N VAL A 62 13.17 8.12 -16.80
CA VAL A 62 12.00 8.71 -16.12
C VAL A 62 10.72 7.93 -16.42
N ALA A 63 10.55 7.43 -17.64
CA ALA A 63 9.36 6.66 -18.02
C ALA A 63 9.28 5.32 -17.29
N ASP A 64 10.41 4.62 -17.14
CA ASP A 64 10.50 3.36 -16.41
C ASP A 64 10.23 3.59 -14.91
N ALA A 65 10.88 4.58 -14.29
CA ALA A 65 10.64 4.90 -12.87
C ALA A 65 9.19 5.34 -12.60
N TYR A 66 8.54 6.00 -13.57
CA TYR A 66 7.12 6.34 -13.46
C TYR A 66 6.22 5.12 -13.60
N ALA A 67 6.56 4.16 -14.47
CA ALA A 67 5.82 2.91 -14.59
C ALA A 67 5.90 2.09 -13.30
N ASP A 68 7.10 1.92 -12.74
CA ASP A 68 7.34 1.21 -11.49
C ASP A 68 6.56 1.85 -10.33
N PHE A 69 6.56 3.20 -10.24
CA PHE A 69 5.77 3.92 -9.24
C PHE A 69 4.25 3.69 -9.39
N ASN A 70 3.72 3.66 -10.62
CA ASN A 70 2.29 3.38 -10.82
C ASN A 70 1.94 1.94 -10.45
N GLU A 71 2.78 0.97 -10.79
CA GLU A 71 2.55 -0.43 -10.42
C GLU A 71 2.51 -0.59 -8.89
N ALA A 72 3.44 0.02 -8.18
CA ALA A 72 3.45 0.01 -6.71
C ALA A 72 2.22 0.72 -6.10
N LEU A 73 1.72 1.80 -6.73
CA LEU A 73 0.46 2.44 -6.31
C LEU A 73 -0.77 1.55 -6.57
N GLU A 74 -0.79 0.78 -7.65
CA GLU A 74 -1.87 -0.18 -7.94
C GLU A 74 -1.92 -1.27 -6.86
N GLU A 75 -0.77 -1.74 -6.36
CA GLU A 75 -0.70 -2.71 -5.27
C GLU A 75 -1.25 -2.14 -3.96
N VAL A 76 -0.86 -0.93 -3.56
CA VAL A 76 -1.44 -0.25 -2.38
C VAL A 76 -2.96 -0.06 -2.54
N GLY A 77 -3.42 0.33 -3.73
CA GLY A 77 -4.85 0.45 -4.01
C GLY A 77 -5.60 -0.88 -3.90
N ALA A 78 -4.98 -1.98 -4.36
CA ALA A 78 -5.54 -3.32 -4.26
C ALA A 78 -5.68 -3.76 -2.79
N ASP A 79 -4.66 -3.49 -1.97
CA ASP A 79 -4.68 -3.79 -0.53
C ASP A 79 -5.81 -3.05 0.18
N ARG A 80 -5.94 -1.74 -0.05
CA ARG A 80 -7.03 -0.95 0.57
C ARG A 80 -8.41 -1.42 0.13
N SER A 81 -8.56 -1.85 -1.13
CA SER A 81 -9.82 -2.40 -1.62
C SER A 81 -10.15 -3.72 -0.94
N ALA A 82 -9.16 -4.62 -0.81
CA ALA A 82 -9.33 -5.90 -0.13
C ALA A 82 -9.68 -5.70 1.35
N ALA A 83 -8.99 -4.80 2.05
CA ALA A 83 -9.29 -4.49 3.46
C ALA A 83 -10.72 -3.94 3.66
N LEU A 84 -11.19 -3.10 2.74
CA LEU A 84 -12.57 -2.59 2.76
C LEU A 84 -13.61 -3.70 2.48
N GLU A 85 -13.32 -4.59 1.53
CA GLU A 85 -14.17 -5.77 1.25
C GLU A 85 -14.25 -6.70 2.46
N ASP A 86 -13.11 -7.03 3.07
CA ASP A 86 -13.06 -7.87 4.28
C ASP A 86 -13.82 -7.24 5.46
N ALA A 87 -13.66 -5.93 5.69
CA ALA A 87 -14.40 -5.21 6.73
C ALA A 87 -15.91 -5.21 6.46
N TRP A 88 -16.32 -5.14 5.19
CA TRP A 88 -17.73 -5.19 4.80
C TRP A 88 -18.33 -6.58 5.01
N ASP A 89 -17.60 -7.64 4.64
CA ASP A 89 -18.00 -9.03 4.88
C ASP A 89 -18.13 -9.33 6.38
N ASP A 90 -17.20 -8.83 7.21
CA ASP A 90 -17.28 -8.92 8.67
C ASP A 90 -18.53 -8.22 9.23
N LEU A 91 -18.87 -7.04 8.70
CA LEU A 91 -20.08 -6.32 9.08
C LEU A 91 -21.36 -7.11 8.73
N GLU A 92 -21.44 -7.68 7.53
CA GLU A 92 -22.54 -8.55 7.13
C GLU A 92 -22.63 -9.79 8.04
N GLY A 93 -21.48 -10.41 8.33
CA GLY A 93 -21.37 -11.52 9.27
C GLY A 93 -21.89 -11.17 10.66
N SER A 94 -21.49 -10.02 11.20
CA SER A 94 -21.97 -9.52 12.50
C SER A 94 -23.48 -9.31 12.50
N PHE A 95 -24.07 -8.72 11.46
CA PHE A 95 -25.53 -8.60 11.36
C PHE A 95 -26.23 -9.96 11.30
N ASN A 96 -25.71 -10.91 10.52
CA ASN A 96 -26.26 -12.25 10.41
C ASN A 96 -26.13 -13.07 11.70
N SER A 97 -25.20 -12.71 12.58
CA SER A 97 -25.00 -13.34 13.88
C SER A 97 -25.93 -12.81 14.98
N VAL A 98 -26.63 -11.70 14.73
CA VAL A 98 -27.65 -11.18 15.64
C VAL A 98 -28.83 -12.14 15.66
N ASP A 99 -29.04 -12.75 16.82
CA ASP A 99 -30.11 -13.70 17.07
C ASP A 99 -31.37 -12.99 17.59
N ASP A 100 -32.56 -13.46 17.21
CA ASP A 100 -33.85 -12.87 17.57
C ASP A 100 -34.12 -12.90 19.10
N GLU A 101 -33.41 -13.74 19.85
CA GLU A 101 -33.45 -13.83 21.31
C GLU A 101 -32.51 -12.84 22.00
N GLN A 102 -31.62 -12.16 21.25
CA GLN A 102 -30.74 -11.13 21.81
C GLN A 102 -31.52 -9.88 22.21
N THR A 103 -31.12 -9.28 23.32
CA THR A 103 -31.58 -7.94 23.67
C THR A 103 -30.92 -6.89 22.77
N ILE A 104 -31.59 -5.75 22.56
CA ILE A 104 -31.04 -4.65 21.76
C ILE A 104 -29.60 -4.26 22.17
N PRO A 105 -29.24 -4.13 23.46
CA PRO A 105 -27.86 -3.85 23.85
C PRO A 105 -26.85 -4.90 23.39
N GLN A 106 -27.21 -6.19 23.37
CA GLN A 106 -26.33 -7.27 22.93
C GLN A 106 -26.15 -7.27 21.40
N ALA A 107 -27.22 -7.01 20.66
CA ALA A 107 -27.15 -6.83 19.21
C ALA A 107 -26.27 -5.63 18.83
N VAL A 108 -26.39 -4.52 19.57
CA VAL A 108 -25.52 -3.34 19.37
C VAL A 108 -24.06 -3.68 19.66
N GLU A 109 -23.76 -4.40 20.75
CA GLU A 109 -22.39 -4.84 21.08
C GLU A 109 -21.80 -5.75 20.01
N THR A 110 -22.62 -6.58 19.35
CA THR A 110 -22.21 -7.49 18.27
C THR A 110 -21.84 -6.75 16.98
N VAL A 111 -22.58 -5.70 16.63
CA VAL A 111 -22.45 -5.03 15.32
C VAL A 111 -21.50 -3.83 15.36
N THR A 112 -21.44 -3.10 16.49
CA THR A 112 -20.68 -1.84 16.59
C THR A 112 -19.20 -1.97 16.21
N PRO A 113 -18.45 -3.00 16.66
CA PRO A 113 -17.04 -3.14 16.29
C PRO A 113 -16.82 -3.30 14.78
N ALA A 114 -17.69 -4.05 14.09
CA ALA A 114 -17.59 -4.23 12.64
C ALA A 114 -17.91 -2.94 11.87
N ILE A 115 -18.83 -2.12 12.40
CA ILE A 115 -19.09 -0.77 11.86
C ILE A 115 -17.84 0.12 11.99
N GLU A 116 -17.16 0.08 13.14
CA GLU A 116 -15.92 0.83 13.36
C GLU A 116 -14.81 0.37 12.40
N ASN A 117 -14.67 -0.94 12.16
CA ASN A 117 -13.72 -1.48 11.19
C ASN A 117 -13.98 -0.97 9.76
N VAL A 118 -15.25 -0.95 9.31
CA VAL A 118 -15.61 -0.40 7.99
C VAL A 118 -15.29 1.10 7.90
N GLN A 119 -15.48 1.87 8.98
CA GLN A 119 -15.14 3.29 8.99
C GLN A 119 -13.63 3.50 8.87
N ASN A 120 -12.82 2.74 9.61
CA ASN A 120 -11.37 2.83 9.52
C ASN A 120 -10.87 2.47 8.11
N ALA A 121 -11.36 1.37 7.51
CA ALA A 121 -10.97 0.99 6.15
C ALA A 121 -11.39 2.04 5.09
N GLN A 122 -12.52 2.74 5.31
CA GLN A 122 -12.92 3.88 4.46
C GLN A 122 -12.00 5.09 4.64
N GLU A 123 -11.55 5.38 5.87
CA GLU A 123 -10.57 6.44 6.13
C GLU A 123 -9.24 6.12 5.44
N ASP A 124 -8.71 4.90 5.61
CA ASP A 124 -7.45 4.48 4.97
C ASP A 124 -7.53 4.53 3.42
N MET A 125 -8.67 4.11 2.85
CA MET A 125 -8.95 4.25 1.41
C MET A 125 -9.03 5.73 0.99
N SER A 126 -9.69 6.57 1.78
CA SER A 126 -9.78 8.01 1.50
C SER A 126 -8.40 8.67 1.54
N GLU A 127 -7.55 8.30 2.49
CA GLU A 127 -6.18 8.79 2.60
C GLU A 127 -5.35 8.37 1.39
N ALA A 128 -5.44 7.09 0.97
CA ALA A 128 -4.75 6.58 -0.21
C ALA A 128 -5.19 7.27 -1.52
N LEU A 129 -6.49 7.56 -1.67
CA LEU A 129 -7.02 8.30 -2.82
C LEU A 129 -6.61 9.79 -2.81
N SER A 130 -6.18 10.30 -1.66
CA SER A 130 -5.86 11.72 -1.45
C SER A 130 -4.37 12.06 -1.57
N CYS A 131 -3.53 11.18 -2.14
CA CYS A 131 -2.13 11.45 -2.50
C CYS A 131 -2.03 12.68 -3.45
N GLY A 132 -2.19 13.89 -2.91
CA GLY A 132 -2.37 15.13 -3.66
C GLY A 132 -3.03 16.30 -2.89
N ASP A 133 -3.73 16.07 -1.77
CA ASP A 133 -4.36 17.14 -0.97
C ASP A 133 -3.66 17.43 0.37
N ALA A 134 -2.62 16.68 0.72
CA ALA A 134 -1.69 17.05 1.77
C ALA A 134 -0.67 18.06 1.22
N GLU A 135 -0.95 19.35 1.45
CA GLU A 135 -0.09 20.53 1.25
C GLU A 135 -0.28 21.34 -0.05
N ALA A 136 -1.26 22.25 -0.02
CA ALA A 136 -1.25 23.52 -0.78
C ALA A 136 -1.38 24.72 0.16
#